data_AF-W5IJT4-F1
#
_entry.id   AF-W5IJT4-F1
#
_cell.length_a   1.000
_cell.length_b   1.000
_cell.length_c   1.000
_cell.angle_alpha   90.00
_cell.angle_beta   90.00
_cell.angle_gamma   90.00
#
_symmetry.space_group_name_H-M   'P 1'
#
loop_
_entity.id
_entity.type
_entity.pdbx_description
1 polymer ?
#
loop_
_entity_poly.entity_id
_entity_poly.type
_entity_poly.pdbx_seq_one_letter_code
_entity_poly.pdbx_strand_id
1 'polypeptide(L)'
;MAEDNDARNTGEQDSPPEGIDWKARYEAELERAKSWRGKAEANKNAADELAALKESQLTETQKLEARATRAEKKLNDLKTAQQRLTWRDEVARKTGVPVDLLRGETAEEINAHAQAIKTYMAAQVKPSAAKVADPAGTPDAAANPNVGLLKQLFGGK
;
A
#
# COMPACT_ATOMS: atom_id res chain seq x y z
N MET A 1 -19.41 60.67 40.51
CA MET A 1 -20.79 61.14 40.30
C MET A 1 -21.70 59.93 40.22
N ALA A 2 -22.81 59.81 40.90
CA ALA A 2 -23.50 60.53 41.97
C ALA A 2 -24.61 59.51 42.37
N GLU A 3 -24.78 59.19 43.66
CA GLU A 3 -25.94 59.63 44.49
C GLU A 3 -27.28 59.20 43.87
N ASP A 4 -28.26 58.62 44.54
CA ASP A 4 -28.60 58.45 45.95
C ASP A 4 -29.83 57.51 45.91
N ASN A 5 -29.94 56.50 46.76
CA ASN A 5 -30.57 56.56 48.08
C ASN A 5 -32.11 56.46 48.08
N ASP A 6 -32.56 55.62 49.02
CA ASP A 6 -33.81 55.63 49.76
C ASP A 6 -35.12 55.01 49.21
N ALA A 7 -35.40 53.86 49.83
CA ALA A 7 -36.63 53.57 50.57
C ALA A 7 -37.92 53.23 49.79
N ARG A 8 -38.38 51.99 50.03
CA ARG A 8 -39.67 51.60 50.67
C ARG A 8 -39.92 50.13 50.32
N ASN A 9 -39.73 49.20 51.25
CA ASN A 9 -40.81 48.64 52.05
C ASN A 9 -42.16 48.61 51.31
N THR A 10 -42.49 47.44 50.76
CA THR A 10 -43.76 46.77 51.08
C THR A 10 -43.67 45.33 50.58
N GLY A 11 -43.87 44.38 51.50
CA GLY A 11 -44.28 43.05 51.12
C GLY A 11 -45.65 43.15 50.47
N GLU A 12 -45.69 43.11 49.14
CA GLU A 12 -46.91 42.79 48.42
C GLU A 12 -47.02 41.27 48.38
N GLN A 13 -47.67 40.75 49.43
CA GLN A 13 -48.51 39.57 49.28
C GLN A 13 -49.31 39.76 48.00
N ASP A 14 -48.95 39.01 46.97
CA ASP A 14 -49.68 38.87 45.71
C ASP A 14 -50.99 38.13 46.04
N SER A 15 -51.86 38.80 46.78
CA SER A 15 -53.25 38.41 46.93
C SER A 15 -53.86 38.58 45.55
N PRO A 16 -54.35 37.49 44.94
CA PRO A 16 -54.79 37.52 43.56
C PRO A 16 -55.90 38.56 43.42
N PRO A 17 -55.84 39.51 42.46
CA PRO A 17 -56.94 40.44 42.21
C PRO A 17 -58.27 39.69 42.13
N GLU A 18 -59.28 40.19 42.85
CA GLU A 18 -60.63 39.64 42.86
C GLU A 18 -61.12 39.46 41.41
N GLY A 19 -61.32 38.21 41.01
CA GLY A 19 -61.66 37.83 39.63
C GLY A 19 -60.67 36.87 38.94
N ILE A 20 -59.63 36.39 39.61
CA ILE A 20 -58.74 35.37 39.02
C ILE A 20 -59.46 34.03 38.88
N ASP A 21 -59.73 33.68 37.62
CA ASP A 21 -60.14 32.34 37.22
C ASP A 21 -58.96 31.38 37.32
N TRP A 22 -58.75 30.85 38.53
CA TRP A 22 -57.75 29.83 38.83
C TRP A 22 -57.88 28.57 37.96
N LYS A 23 -59.10 28.26 37.53
CA LYS A 23 -59.37 27.14 36.63
C LYS A 23 -58.78 27.43 35.24
N ALA A 24 -58.97 28.65 34.73
CA ALA A 24 -58.36 29.07 33.46
C ALA A 24 -56.81 29.08 33.52
N ARG A 25 -56.21 29.49 34.65
CA ARG A 25 -54.74 29.43 34.85
C ARG A 25 -54.22 27.99 34.85
N TYR A 26 -54.92 27.07 35.52
CA TYR A 26 -54.55 25.65 35.57
C TYR A 26 -54.70 24.96 34.20
N GLU A 27 -55.80 25.22 33.49
CA GLU A 27 -56.02 24.72 32.13
C GLU A 27 -54.95 25.25 31.16
N ALA A 28 -54.60 26.54 31.25
CA ALA A 28 -53.53 27.12 30.43
C ALA A 28 -52.15 26.47 30.71
N GLU A 29 -51.86 26.14 31.96
CA GLU A 29 -50.59 25.48 32.32
C GLU A 29 -50.56 24.01 31.89
N LEU A 30 -51.70 23.32 31.95
CA LEU A 30 -51.86 21.97 31.40
C LEU A 30 -51.62 21.94 29.89
N GLU A 31 -52.20 22.88 29.15
CA GLU A 31 -51.99 23.01 27.70
C GLU A 31 -50.53 23.34 27.37
N ARG A 32 -49.88 24.19 28.17
CA ARG A 32 -48.43 24.41 28.06
C ARG A 32 -47.65 23.13 28.29
N ALA A 33 -47.91 22.41 29.37
CA ALA A 33 -47.22 21.16 29.70
C ALA A 33 -47.37 20.12 28.57
N LYS A 34 -48.57 19.98 28.00
CA LYS A 34 -48.82 19.14 26.81
C LYS A 34 -48.02 19.61 25.60
N SER A 35 -47.98 20.93 25.35
CA SER A 35 -47.23 21.49 24.22
C SER A 35 -45.72 21.29 24.37
N TRP A 36 -45.17 21.46 25.58
CA TRP A 36 -43.77 21.22 25.88
C TRP A 36 -43.42 19.74 25.77
N ARG A 37 -44.29 18.87 26.26
CA ARG A 37 -44.15 17.43 26.06
C ARG A 37 -44.14 17.06 24.59
N GLY A 38 -45.08 17.58 23.80
CA GLY A 38 -45.12 17.34 22.35
C GLY A 38 -43.86 17.84 21.64
N LYS A 39 -43.36 19.03 22.00
CA LYS A 39 -42.10 19.57 21.47
C LYS A 39 -40.89 18.72 21.88
N ALA A 40 -40.85 18.25 23.13
CA ALA A 40 -39.76 17.41 23.62
C ALA A 40 -39.75 16.04 22.93
N GLU A 41 -40.93 15.44 22.73
CA GLU A 41 -41.10 14.17 22.00
C GLU A 41 -40.68 14.33 20.54
N ALA A 42 -41.10 15.40 19.87
CA ALA A 42 -40.69 15.70 18.50
C ALA A 42 -39.17 15.93 18.38
N ASN A 43 -38.57 16.65 19.33
CA ASN A 43 -37.12 16.87 19.35
C ASN A 43 -36.36 15.56 19.57
N LYS A 44 -36.84 14.72 20.49
CA LYS A 44 -36.27 13.39 20.73
C LYS A 44 -36.33 12.53 19.47
N ASN A 45 -37.48 12.44 18.82
CA ASN A 45 -37.63 11.65 17.60
C ASN A 45 -36.69 12.17 16.49
N ALA A 46 -36.59 13.48 16.30
CA ALA A 46 -35.66 14.07 15.34
C ALA A 46 -34.18 13.78 15.67
N ALA A 47 -33.82 13.75 16.96
CA ALA A 47 -32.48 13.38 17.40
C ALA A 47 -32.19 11.89 17.15
N ASP A 48 -33.14 11.01 17.42
CA ASP A 48 -33.04 9.57 17.19
C ASP A 48 -32.89 9.26 15.69
N GLU A 49 -33.67 9.91 14.83
CA GLU A 49 -33.55 9.81 13.36
C GLU A 49 -32.19 10.30 12.85
N LEU A 50 -31.70 11.43 13.37
CA LEU A 50 -30.37 11.95 13.03
C LEU A 50 -29.25 11.00 13.47
N ALA A 51 -29.37 10.40 14.65
CA ALA A 51 -28.42 9.43 15.15
C ALA A 51 -28.39 8.17 14.25
N ALA A 52 -29.56 7.63 13.92
CA ALA A 52 -29.69 6.48 13.02
C ALA A 52 -29.09 6.76 11.63
N LEU A 53 -29.34 7.95 11.06
CA LEU A 53 -28.82 8.35 9.74
C LEU A 53 -27.29 8.52 9.75
N LYS A 54 -26.73 9.02 10.85
CA LYS A 54 -25.28 9.13 11.02
C LYS A 54 -24.63 7.77 11.16
N GLU A 55 -25.23 6.87 11.95
CA GLU A 55 -24.71 5.51 12.13
C GLU A 55 -24.75 4.72 10.81
N SER A 56 -25.84 4.84 10.04
CA SER A 56 -25.93 4.21 8.72
C SER A 56 -24.89 4.77 7.75
N GLN A 57 -24.70 6.09 7.72
CA GLN A 57 -23.68 6.73 6.90
C GLN A 57 -22.26 6.32 7.30
N LEU A 58 -21.96 6.29 8.60
CA LEU A 58 -20.65 5.84 9.08
C LEU A 58 -20.38 4.37 8.71
N THR A 59 -21.40 3.52 8.80
CA THR A 59 -21.28 2.11 8.40
C THR A 59 -21.03 1.98 6.90
N GLU A 60 -21.71 2.79 6.09
CA GLU A 60 -21.54 2.80 4.65
C GLU A 60 -20.18 3.39 4.23
N THR A 61 -19.73 4.49 4.84
CA THR A 61 -18.41 5.07 4.58
C THR A 61 -17.30 4.12 4.96
N GLN A 62 -17.38 3.46 6.12
CA GLN A 62 -16.41 2.42 6.52
C GLN A 62 -16.36 1.27 5.50
N LYS A 63 -17.52 0.85 4.98
CA LYS A 63 -17.59 -0.18 3.94
C LYS A 63 -17.00 0.29 2.62
N LEU A 64 -17.20 1.55 2.25
CA LEU A 64 -16.60 2.17 1.07
C LEU A 64 -15.08 2.30 1.21
N GLU A 65 -14.58 2.77 2.36
CA GLU A 65 -13.15 2.85 2.67
C GLU A 65 -12.49 1.46 2.66
N ALA A 66 -13.15 0.45 3.24
CA ALA A 66 -12.65 -0.93 3.18
C ALA A 66 -12.60 -1.48 1.74
N ARG A 67 -13.50 -1.04 0.85
CA ARG A 67 -13.46 -1.39 -0.58
C ARG A 67 -12.36 -0.62 -1.31
N ALA A 68 -12.21 0.68 -1.03
CA ALA A 68 -11.20 1.54 -1.61
C ALA A 68 -9.79 1.03 -1.27
N THR A 69 -9.50 0.81 0.02
CA THR A 69 -8.21 0.27 0.49
C THR A 69 -7.89 -1.10 -0.13
N ARG A 70 -8.89 -2.00 -0.27
CA ARG A 70 -8.70 -3.27 -0.98
C ARG A 70 -8.41 -3.09 -2.47
N ALA A 71 -9.07 -2.14 -3.12
CA ALA A 71 -8.83 -1.83 -4.53
C ALA A 71 -7.43 -1.23 -4.73
N GLU A 72 -7.05 -0.26 -3.90
CA GLU A 72 -5.71 0.35 -3.89
C GLU A 72 -4.62 -0.69 -3.67
N LYS A 73 -4.80 -1.59 -2.69
CA LYS A 73 -3.85 -2.69 -2.45
C LYS A 73 -3.69 -3.56 -3.68
N LYS A 74 -4.79 -3.98 -4.32
CA LYS A 74 -4.73 -4.78 -5.57
C LYS A 74 -4.05 -4.04 -6.71
N LEU A 75 -4.29 -2.73 -6.86
CA LEU A 75 -3.63 -1.93 -7.87
C LEU A 75 -2.13 -1.82 -7.60
N ASN A 76 -1.73 -1.64 -6.34
CA ASN A 76 -0.33 -1.62 -5.96
C ASN A 76 0.33 -2.98 -6.20
N ASP A 77 -0.32 -4.09 -5.82
CA ASP A 77 0.18 -5.44 -6.04
C ASP A 77 0.39 -5.73 -7.54
N LEU A 78 -0.57 -5.33 -8.39
CA LEU A 78 -0.44 -5.45 -9.84
C LEU A 78 0.68 -4.56 -10.40
N LYS A 79 0.78 -3.31 -9.93
CA LYS A 79 1.83 -2.38 -10.37
C LYS A 79 3.22 -2.89 -9.99
N THR A 80 3.40 -3.37 -8.76
CA THR A 80 4.66 -3.96 -8.33
C THR A 80 4.97 -5.23 -9.10
N ALA A 81 3.98 -6.08 -9.40
CA ALA A 81 4.18 -7.26 -10.23
C ALA A 81 4.66 -6.90 -11.64
N GLN A 82 4.04 -5.89 -12.27
CA GLN A 82 4.46 -5.39 -13.57
C GLN A 82 5.89 -4.82 -13.53
N GLN A 83 6.21 -4.01 -12.52
CA GLN A 83 7.57 -3.48 -12.34
C GLN A 83 8.60 -4.62 -12.21
N ARG A 84 8.30 -5.65 -11.42
CA ARG A 84 9.18 -6.82 -11.30
C ARG A 84 9.37 -7.53 -12.63
N LEU A 85 8.31 -7.71 -13.43
CA LEU A 85 8.43 -8.30 -14.77
C LEU A 85 9.34 -7.45 -15.67
N THR A 86 9.15 -6.13 -15.69
CA THR A 86 9.99 -5.23 -16.49
C THR A 86 11.47 -5.30 -16.10
N TRP A 87 11.77 -5.35 -14.78
CA TRP A 87 13.15 -5.54 -14.32
C TRP A 87 13.72 -6.88 -14.74
N ARG A 88 12.95 -7.97 -14.64
CA ARG A 88 13.40 -9.30 -15.11
C ARG A 88 13.66 -9.32 -16.61
N ASP A 89 12.82 -8.69 -17.41
CA ASP A 89 12.98 -8.60 -18.86
C ASP A 89 14.21 -7.78 -19.26
N GLU A 90 14.49 -6.68 -18.56
CA GLU A 90 15.70 -5.89 -18.78
C GLU A 90 16.97 -6.64 -18.39
N VAL A 91 16.96 -7.30 -17.24
CA VAL A 91 18.12 -8.06 -16.75
C VAL A 91 18.37 -9.28 -17.63
N ALA A 92 17.32 -9.99 -18.05
CA ALA A 92 17.42 -11.11 -18.98
C ALA A 92 18.06 -10.68 -20.31
N ARG A 93 17.60 -9.56 -20.89
CA ARG A 93 18.18 -9.00 -22.12
C ARG A 93 19.66 -8.65 -21.96
N LYS A 94 20.07 -8.08 -20.82
CA LYS A 94 21.47 -7.69 -20.56
C LYS A 94 22.40 -8.87 -20.29
N THR A 95 21.90 -9.91 -19.62
CA THR A 95 22.73 -11.04 -19.17
C THR A 95 22.69 -12.24 -20.12
N GLY A 96 21.66 -12.32 -20.98
CA GLY A 96 21.41 -13.47 -21.86
C GLY A 96 20.76 -14.66 -21.14
N VAL A 97 20.33 -14.48 -19.89
CA VAL A 97 19.65 -15.52 -19.10
C VAL A 97 18.13 -15.42 -19.33
N PRO A 98 17.41 -16.52 -19.63
CA PRO A 98 15.97 -16.51 -19.78
C PRO A 98 15.23 -15.94 -18.56
N VAL A 99 14.19 -15.15 -18.81
CA VAL A 99 13.36 -14.49 -17.79
C VAL A 99 12.77 -15.50 -16.79
N ASP A 100 12.39 -16.70 -17.24
CA ASP A 100 11.84 -17.77 -16.41
C ASP A 100 12.79 -18.27 -15.32
N LEU A 101 14.10 -18.16 -15.56
CA LEU A 101 15.14 -18.60 -14.61
C LEU A 101 15.50 -17.52 -13.59
N LEU A 102 15.15 -16.26 -13.84
CA LEU A 102 15.43 -15.17 -12.91
C LEU A 102 14.49 -15.24 -11.70
N ARG A 103 14.96 -14.85 -10.52
CA ARG A 103 14.14 -14.76 -9.29
C ARG A 103 14.62 -13.58 -8.48
N GLY A 104 13.72 -13.01 -7.68
CA GLY A 104 13.98 -11.82 -6.87
C GLY A 104 12.78 -10.89 -6.85
N GLU A 105 12.63 -10.18 -5.73
CA GLU A 105 11.58 -9.18 -5.54
C GLU A 105 12.06 -7.77 -5.89
N THR A 106 13.38 -7.54 -5.80
CA THR A 106 14.06 -6.28 -6.08
C THR A 106 14.92 -6.35 -7.35
N ALA A 107 15.21 -5.20 -7.94
CA ALA A 107 16.07 -5.12 -9.13
C ALA A 107 17.49 -5.63 -8.84
N GLU A 108 18.00 -5.40 -7.64
CA GLU A 108 19.31 -5.82 -7.17
C GLU A 108 19.39 -7.34 -7.04
N GLU A 109 18.38 -7.97 -6.43
CA GLU A 109 18.31 -9.43 -6.32
C GLU A 109 18.23 -10.10 -7.69
N ILE A 110 17.38 -9.57 -8.59
CA ILE A 110 17.23 -10.08 -9.95
C ILE A 110 18.58 -9.99 -10.69
N ASN A 111 19.30 -8.87 -10.57
CA ASN A 111 20.63 -8.69 -11.16
C ASN A 111 21.66 -9.66 -10.58
N ALA A 112 21.75 -9.76 -9.26
CA ALA A 112 22.69 -10.64 -8.59
C ALA A 112 22.46 -12.11 -9.00
N HIS A 113 21.19 -12.53 -9.06
CA HIS A 113 20.82 -13.87 -9.50
C HIS A 113 21.19 -14.12 -10.97
N ALA A 114 20.91 -13.14 -11.85
CA ALA A 114 21.27 -13.24 -13.26
C ALA A 114 22.79 -13.36 -13.46
N GLN A 115 23.59 -12.59 -12.70
CA GLN A 115 25.05 -12.69 -12.74
C GLN A 115 25.55 -14.03 -12.22
N ALA A 116 24.97 -14.56 -11.14
CA ALA A 116 25.31 -15.87 -10.59
C ALA A 116 25.01 -17.00 -11.59
N ILE A 117 23.88 -16.94 -12.31
CA ILE A 117 23.58 -17.89 -13.38
C ILE A 117 24.58 -17.73 -14.52
N LYS A 118 24.89 -16.49 -14.93
CA LYS A 118 25.84 -16.23 -16.01
C LYS A 118 27.24 -16.77 -15.70
N THR A 119 27.75 -16.57 -14.49
CA THR A 119 29.05 -17.09 -14.07
C THR A 119 29.04 -18.62 -14.00
N TYR A 120 27.97 -19.22 -13.48
CA TYR A 120 27.81 -20.68 -13.47
C TYR A 120 27.79 -21.25 -14.90
N MET A 121 27.00 -20.66 -15.81
CA MET A 121 26.96 -21.08 -17.21
C MET A 121 28.31 -20.94 -17.89
N ALA A 122 29.03 -19.84 -17.67
CA ALA A 122 30.37 -19.63 -18.21
C ALA A 122 31.39 -20.65 -17.69
N ALA A 123 31.30 -21.06 -16.42
CA ALA A 123 32.13 -22.11 -15.85
C ALA A 123 31.76 -23.50 -16.40
N GLN A 124 30.49 -23.72 -16.75
CA GLN A 124 29.98 -24.98 -17.29
C GLN A 124 30.26 -25.15 -18.79
N VAL A 125 30.50 -24.05 -19.54
CA VAL A 125 30.96 -24.15 -20.93
C VAL A 125 32.36 -24.76 -20.92
N LYS A 126 32.39 -26.07 -21.09
CA LYS A 126 33.60 -26.90 -21.24
C LYS A 126 34.59 -26.17 -22.16
N PRO A 127 35.88 -26.05 -21.82
CA PRO A 127 36.84 -25.42 -22.72
C PRO A 127 36.72 -26.11 -24.07
N SER A 128 36.39 -25.33 -25.10
CA SER A 128 36.43 -25.81 -26.48
C SER A 128 37.81 -26.39 -26.66
N ALA A 129 37.90 -27.72 -26.82
CA ALA A 129 39.17 -28.36 -27.13
C ALA A 129 39.81 -27.61 -28.29
N ALA A 130 41.12 -27.35 -28.19
CA ALA A 130 41.85 -26.67 -29.25
C ALA A 130 41.48 -27.33 -30.59
N LYS A 131 40.98 -26.54 -31.55
CA LYS A 131 40.70 -27.05 -32.89
C LYS A 131 42.01 -27.58 -33.45
N VAL A 132 42.17 -28.90 -33.47
CA VAL A 132 43.28 -29.55 -34.16
C VAL A 132 43.06 -29.23 -35.64
N ALA A 133 43.93 -28.38 -36.19
CA ALA A 133 43.77 -27.84 -37.55
C ALA A 133 43.80 -28.93 -38.62
N ASP A 134 44.37 -30.10 -38.31
CA ASP A 134 44.32 -31.29 -39.14
C ASP A 134 44.48 -32.56 -38.30
N PRO A 135 43.39 -33.28 -37.95
CA PRO A 135 43.48 -34.52 -37.18
C PRO A 135 43.99 -35.71 -38.01
N ALA A 136 44.10 -35.57 -39.33
CA ALA A 136 44.59 -36.60 -40.25
C ALA A 136 45.98 -36.27 -40.84
N GLY A 137 46.46 -35.05 -40.62
CA GLY A 137 47.76 -34.58 -41.09
C GLY A 137 48.90 -35.30 -40.40
N THR A 138 49.87 -35.78 -41.17
CA THR A 138 51.14 -36.27 -40.64
C THR A 138 51.92 -35.10 -40.01
N PRO A 139 52.42 -35.23 -38.77
CA PRO A 139 53.20 -34.18 -38.15
C PRO A 139 54.44 -33.87 -38.97
N ASP A 140 54.61 -32.60 -39.34
CA ASP A 140 55.79 -32.13 -40.07
C ASP A 140 57.02 -32.25 -39.16
N ALA A 141 57.91 -33.18 -39.48
CA ALA A 141 59.15 -33.39 -38.75
C ALA A 141 60.07 -32.14 -38.79
N ALA A 142 59.93 -31.26 -39.77
CA ALA A 142 60.71 -30.02 -39.83
C ALA A 142 60.32 -29.00 -38.75
N ALA A 143 59.12 -29.11 -38.17
CA ALA A 143 58.62 -28.21 -37.14
C ALA A 143 59.07 -28.57 -35.71
N ASN A 144 59.73 -29.73 -35.53
CA ASN A 144 60.21 -30.14 -34.21
C ASN A 144 61.57 -29.48 -33.90
N PRO A 145 61.68 -28.65 -32.84
CA PRO A 145 62.91 -27.89 -32.54
C PRO A 145 64.11 -28.79 -32.20
N ASN A 146 63.86 -30.07 -31.89
CA ASN A 146 64.87 -31.05 -31.52
C ASN A 146 65.37 -31.90 -32.69
N VAL A 147 64.87 -31.69 -33.92
CA VAL A 147 65.27 -32.49 -35.10
C VAL A 147 66.72 -32.23 -35.48
N GLY A 148 67.20 -31.00 -35.34
CA GLY A 148 68.62 -30.67 -35.52
C GLY A 148 69.51 -31.41 -34.52
N LEU A 149 69.09 -31.46 -33.25
CA LEU A 149 69.83 -32.13 -32.17
C LEU A 149 69.86 -33.65 -32.38
N LEU A 150 68.75 -34.26 -32.76
CA LEU A 150 68.68 -35.69 -33.05
C LEU A 150 69.54 -36.08 -34.25
N LYS A 151 69.57 -35.24 -35.30
CA LYS A 151 70.45 -35.46 -36.46
C LYS A 151 71.92 -35.33 -36.09
N GLN A 152 72.26 -34.45 -35.15
CA GLN A 152 73.62 -34.28 -34.65
C GLN A 152 74.07 -35.43 -33.73
N LEU A 153 73.17 -35.99 -32.92
CA LEU A 153 73.47 -37.10 -32.00
C LEU A 153 73.47 -38.48 -32.68
N PHE A 154 72.64 -38.67 -33.71
CA PHE A 154 72.39 -39.99 -34.31
C PHE A 154 72.66 -40.07 -35.82
N GLY A 155 72.94 -38.96 -36.49
CA GLY A 155 73.15 -38.91 -37.95
C GLY A 155 74.60 -38.96 -38.41
N GLY A 156 75.54 -39.27 -37.53
CA GLY A 156 76.97 -39.37 -37.87
C GLY A 156 77.37 -40.72 -38.45
N LYS A 157 77.31 -40.84 -39.79
CA LYS A 157 78.37 -41.37 -40.66
C LYS A 157 78.02 -41.14 -42.13
#